data_AF-A0A257B3Z6-F1
#
_entry.id   AF-A0A257B3Z6-F1
#
_cell.length_a   1.000
_cell.length_b   1.000
_cell.length_c   1.000
_cell.angle_alpha   90.00
_cell.angle_beta   90.00
_cell.angle_gamma   90.00
#
_symmetry.space_group_name_H-M   'P 1'
#
loop_
_entity.id
_entity.type
_entity.pdbx_description
1 polymer ?
#
loop_
_entity_poly.entity_id
_entity_poly.type
_entity_poly.pdbx_seq_one_letter_code
_entity_poly.pdbx_strand_id
1 'polypeptide(L)'
;MKFRRSCDQCGTTFFSIDRKARFCAKHQPRRAGQEPAGRAPAPPPPGPKLAKVVMGGRPAAGLSGGKRQKGVSRQRQPQIRTLTPEVRARIASAFQRLRTVPGSAIPLDAQQIERYLRRIHTSISQQLWVSRALVSEVIQDLRAALEIATIDLTPEQREQAVALYRRFIETGERPPGGRRRFIAQQLGVSLDSVVLVIRQWAQAQYAQSPTPKPTREQLFLVEKAFYRHLVEGDEPYEELPEAIAQDLGFVTPYQVLRWIDVLYDNSKFPPDLPDMTPAQREATLAEYKDYLSQAAPPERALHATIAEKVGGVTPRQVHKALYDYRVELRRQCLERSLVAV
;
A
#
# COMPACT_ATOMS: atom_id res chain seq x y z
N MET A 1 19.80 -24.27 -3.23
CA MET A 1 19.39 -23.20 -4.17
C MET A 1 19.70 -21.85 -3.53
N LYS A 2 20.32 -20.90 -4.27
CA LYS A 2 20.59 -19.53 -3.78
C LYS A 2 19.47 -18.60 -4.29
N PHE A 3 18.92 -17.77 -3.40
CA PHE A 3 17.87 -16.81 -3.72
C PHE A 3 18.46 -15.41 -3.87
N ARG A 4 18.11 -14.71 -4.96
CA ARG A 4 18.44 -13.29 -5.12
C ARG A 4 17.50 -12.47 -4.24
N ARG A 5 18.06 -11.63 -3.38
CA ARG A 5 17.36 -10.77 -2.41
C ARG A 5 17.89 -9.34 -2.54
N SER A 6 17.12 -8.36 -2.08
CA SER A 6 17.55 -6.96 -1.96
C SER A 6 17.70 -6.62 -0.48
N CYS A 7 18.75 -5.88 -0.13
CA CYS A 7 18.95 -5.46 1.26
C CYS A 7 17.95 -4.38 1.65
N ASP A 8 17.25 -4.54 2.76
CA ASP A 8 16.27 -3.57 3.25
C ASP A 8 16.90 -2.22 3.65
N GLN A 9 18.21 -2.19 3.94
CA GLN A 9 18.92 -1.00 4.39
C GLN A 9 19.61 -0.22 3.26
N CYS A 10 20.16 -0.91 2.24
CA CYS A 10 20.94 -0.26 1.18
C CYS A 10 20.48 -0.59 -0.24
N GLY A 11 19.43 -1.39 -0.41
CA GLY A 11 18.87 -1.76 -1.71
C GLY A 11 19.73 -2.70 -2.57
N THR A 12 21.00 -2.95 -2.19
CA THR A 12 21.91 -3.80 -2.97
C THR A 12 21.39 -5.22 -3.08
N THR A 13 21.38 -5.79 -4.29
CA THR A 13 21.00 -7.20 -4.48
C THR A 13 22.13 -8.13 -4.02
N PHE A 14 21.80 -9.15 -3.22
CA PHE A 14 22.72 -10.17 -2.75
C PHE A 14 22.07 -11.56 -2.84
N PHE A 15 22.90 -12.61 -2.77
CA PHE A 15 22.43 -14.00 -2.80
C PHE A 15 22.44 -14.58 -1.39
N SER A 16 21.31 -15.16 -0.98
CA SER A 16 21.17 -15.85 0.31
C SER A 16 20.64 -17.26 0.13
N ILE A 17 21.07 -18.18 0.98
CA ILE A 17 20.50 -19.53 1.07
C ILE A 17 19.16 -19.48 1.84
N ASP A 18 19.01 -18.50 2.73
CA ASP A 18 17.77 -18.24 3.46
C ASP A 18 16.85 -17.29 2.68
N ARG A 19 15.62 -17.76 2.41
CA ARG A 19 14.55 -16.98 1.77
C ARG A 19 14.09 -15.80 2.62
N LYS A 20 14.35 -15.82 3.93
CA LYS A 20 13.96 -14.78 4.89
C LYS A 20 15.05 -13.75 5.14
N ALA A 21 16.23 -13.87 4.51
CA ALA A 21 17.29 -12.88 4.66
C ALA A 21 16.84 -11.50 4.16
N ARG A 22 17.04 -10.50 5.02
CA ARG A 22 16.67 -9.08 4.83
C ARG A 22 17.86 -8.15 4.64
N PHE A 23 19.03 -8.54 5.12
CA PHE A 23 20.23 -7.69 5.13
C PHE A 23 21.36 -8.35 4.34
N CYS A 24 22.11 -7.55 3.57
CA CYS A 24 23.34 -8.03 2.93
C CYS A 24 24.43 -8.22 3.99
N ALA A 25 25.54 -8.87 3.62
CA ALA A 25 26.65 -9.14 4.53
C ALA A 25 27.22 -7.88 5.24
N LYS A 26 27.09 -6.69 4.62
CA LYS A 26 27.52 -5.42 5.23
C LYS A 26 26.56 -4.90 6.32
N HIS A 27 25.27 -5.22 6.21
CA HIS A 27 24.21 -4.74 7.09
C HIS A 27 23.61 -5.84 7.96
N GLN A 28 24.18 -7.04 7.92
CA GLN A 28 23.73 -8.14 8.75
C GLN A 28 24.05 -7.76 10.21
N PRO A 29 23.04 -7.72 11.10
CA PRO A 29 23.30 -7.44 12.50
C PRO A 29 24.26 -8.52 12.99
N ARG A 30 25.47 -8.12 13.44
CA ARG A 30 26.40 -9.01 14.11
C ARG A 30 25.66 -9.60 15.30
N ARG A 31 25.23 -10.86 15.20
CA ARG A 31 24.66 -11.59 16.33
C ARG A 31 25.77 -11.70 17.37
N ALA A 32 25.67 -10.91 18.43
CA ALA A 32 26.39 -11.17 19.66
C ALA A 32 25.91 -12.52 20.22
N GLY A 33 26.86 -13.37 20.60
CA GLY A 33 26.62 -14.54 21.45
C GLY A 33 26.16 -15.82 20.74
N GLN A 34 27.09 -16.53 20.10
CA GLN A 34 27.23 -17.97 20.33
C GLN A 34 28.73 -18.29 20.34
N GLU A 35 29.21 -18.66 21.52
CA GLU A 35 30.57 -19.13 21.79
C GLU A 35 30.94 -20.40 21.00
N PRO A 36 32.24 -20.66 20.84
CA PRO A 36 32.76 -21.55 19.82
C PRO A 36 32.84 -23.00 20.31
N ALA A 37 32.24 -23.92 19.57
CA ALA A 37 32.51 -25.35 19.72
C ALA A 37 33.09 -25.90 18.41
N GLY A 38 34.27 -26.52 18.52
CA GLY A 38 34.65 -27.63 17.65
C GLY A 38 35.43 -27.28 16.38
N ARG A 39 36.74 -27.10 16.54
CA ARG A 39 37.77 -27.26 15.51
C ARG A 39 37.80 -28.72 15.04
N ALA A 40 37.71 -28.98 13.74
CA ALA A 40 38.29 -30.16 13.08
C ALA A 40 38.56 -29.87 11.58
N PRO A 41 39.60 -30.46 10.96
CA PRO A 41 40.43 -29.80 9.96
C PRO A 41 40.02 -30.04 8.50
N ALA A 42 40.50 -29.15 7.63
CA ALA A 42 40.35 -29.17 6.18
C ALA A 42 41.30 -30.19 5.49
N PRO A 43 40.91 -30.79 4.36
CA PRO A 43 41.85 -31.37 3.39
C PRO A 43 42.19 -30.39 2.24
N PRO A 44 43.34 -30.60 1.57
CA PRO A 44 44.12 -29.57 0.84
C PRO A 44 43.71 -29.37 -0.63
N PRO A 45 44.24 -28.34 -1.32
CA PRO A 45 43.80 -27.91 -2.64
C PRO A 45 44.59 -28.58 -3.78
N PRO A 46 44.10 -28.50 -5.02
CA PRO A 46 44.98 -28.40 -6.17
C PRO A 46 44.70 -27.13 -6.99
N GLY A 47 45.75 -26.33 -7.21
CA GLY A 47 45.86 -25.44 -8.38
C GLY A 47 46.47 -26.20 -9.57
N PRO A 48 47.06 -25.52 -10.58
CA PRO A 48 46.38 -24.58 -11.48
C PRO A 48 46.66 -24.85 -12.98
N LYS A 49 45.72 -24.40 -13.83
CA LYS A 49 45.89 -23.69 -15.13
C LYS A 49 46.34 -24.40 -16.44
N LEU A 50 45.63 -23.99 -17.51
CA LEU A 50 45.99 -23.84 -18.95
C LEU A 50 46.01 -25.11 -19.82
N ALA A 51 45.79 -25.16 -21.15
CA ALA A 51 45.10 -24.36 -22.18
C ALA A 51 45.32 -25.11 -23.53
N LYS A 52 44.33 -25.13 -24.45
CA LYS A 52 44.39 -25.43 -25.92
C LYS A 52 45.03 -26.77 -26.36
N VAL A 53 44.59 -27.49 -27.40
CA VAL A 53 44.69 -27.26 -28.86
C VAL A 53 43.93 -28.43 -29.54
N VAL A 54 42.89 -28.21 -30.36
CA VAL A 54 42.77 -28.21 -31.86
C VAL A 54 42.93 -29.58 -32.57
N MET A 55 42.19 -29.70 -33.70
CA MET A 55 42.12 -30.72 -34.76
C MET A 55 41.09 -31.83 -34.48
N GLY A 56 40.09 -32.11 -35.32
CA GLY A 56 39.89 -31.86 -36.74
C GLY A 56 39.34 -33.16 -37.33
N GLY A 57 38.13 -33.15 -37.91
CA GLY A 57 37.55 -34.37 -38.48
C GLY A 57 36.06 -34.27 -38.86
N ARG A 58 35.78 -33.71 -40.03
CA ARG A 58 34.64 -34.06 -40.91
C ARG A 58 35.27 -34.65 -42.19
N PRO A 59 34.60 -35.48 -43.02
CA PRO A 59 33.16 -35.42 -43.37
C PRO A 59 32.45 -36.81 -43.50
N ALA A 60 31.13 -36.88 -43.32
CA ALA A 60 30.05 -37.01 -44.32
C ALA A 60 29.51 -38.44 -44.56
N ALA A 61 28.35 -38.70 -43.98
CA ALA A 61 27.22 -39.48 -44.52
C ALA A 61 26.05 -39.19 -43.56
N GLY A 62 24.95 -38.56 -43.92
CA GLY A 62 24.14 -38.79 -45.10
C GLY A 62 22.89 -39.55 -44.70
N LEU A 63 22.01 -38.99 -43.86
CA LEU A 63 20.63 -39.45 -43.74
C LEU A 63 19.65 -38.29 -43.53
N SER A 64 18.75 -38.25 -44.49
CA SER A 64 17.59 -37.39 -44.73
C SER A 64 16.65 -37.18 -43.53
N GLY A 65 16.26 -35.92 -43.32
CA GLY A 65 14.85 -35.55 -43.50
C GLY A 65 13.84 -35.97 -42.43
N GLY A 66 14.18 -35.96 -41.14
CA GLY A 66 13.20 -36.03 -40.06
C GLY A 66 12.47 -34.70 -39.87
N LYS A 67 11.34 -34.50 -40.58
CA LYS A 67 10.39 -33.41 -40.36
C LYS A 67 10.03 -33.34 -38.86
N ARG A 68 10.50 -32.31 -38.16
CA ARG A 68 9.96 -31.94 -36.84
C ARG A 68 8.47 -31.68 -37.02
N GLN A 69 7.65 -32.58 -36.50
CA GLN A 69 6.21 -32.39 -36.40
C GLN A 69 5.95 -31.06 -35.69
N LYS A 70 5.43 -30.12 -36.47
CA LYS A 70 4.86 -28.87 -36.01
C LYS A 70 3.74 -29.27 -35.04
N GLY A 71 4.01 -29.14 -33.74
CA GLY A 71 3.03 -29.40 -32.70
C GLY A 71 1.77 -28.62 -33.03
N VAL A 72 0.67 -29.36 -33.17
CA VAL A 72 -0.68 -28.85 -33.40
C VAL A 72 -0.90 -27.66 -32.47
N SER A 73 -1.04 -26.47 -33.05
CA SER A 73 -1.53 -25.31 -32.32
C SER A 73 -2.92 -25.68 -31.82
N ARG A 74 -3.05 -26.03 -30.54
CA ARG A 74 -4.36 -26.11 -29.89
C ARG A 74 -5.08 -24.80 -30.21
N GLN A 75 -6.16 -24.88 -30.99
CA GLN A 75 -7.09 -23.77 -31.18
C GLN A 75 -7.45 -23.27 -29.78
N ARG A 76 -6.89 -22.13 -29.38
CA ARG A 76 -7.28 -21.47 -28.15
C ARG A 76 -8.70 -21.00 -28.39
N GLN A 77 -9.68 -21.69 -27.81
CA GLN A 77 -11.05 -21.18 -27.77
C GLN A 77 -11.00 -19.74 -27.22
N PRO A 78 -11.75 -18.81 -27.83
CA PRO A 78 -11.72 -17.41 -27.42
C PRO A 78 -12.17 -17.33 -25.95
N GLN A 79 -11.30 -16.82 -25.09
CA GLN A 79 -11.65 -16.58 -23.70
C GLN A 79 -12.79 -15.56 -23.63
N ILE A 80 -13.75 -15.80 -22.76
CA ILE A 80 -14.81 -14.85 -22.48
C ILE A 80 -14.16 -13.60 -21.86
N ARG A 81 -14.34 -12.45 -22.53
CA ARG A 81 -13.75 -11.15 -22.13
C ARG A 81 -14.74 -10.20 -21.47
N THR A 82 -16.03 -10.52 -21.53
CA THR A 82 -17.12 -9.73 -20.96
C THR A 82 -17.73 -10.44 -19.76
N LEU A 83 -17.95 -9.70 -18.68
CA LEU A 83 -18.59 -10.22 -17.47
C LEU A 83 -20.11 -10.16 -17.62
N THR A 84 -20.73 -11.23 -18.11
CA THR A 84 -22.20 -11.35 -18.10
C THR A 84 -22.70 -11.87 -16.75
N PRO A 85 -23.99 -11.65 -16.39
CA PRO A 85 -24.58 -12.19 -15.17
C PRO A 85 -24.42 -13.71 -15.04
N GLU A 86 -24.53 -14.44 -16.15
CA GLU A 86 -24.38 -15.90 -16.20
C GLU A 86 -22.93 -16.31 -15.93
N VAL A 87 -21.96 -15.60 -16.51
CA VAL A 87 -20.53 -15.83 -16.25
C VAL A 87 -20.19 -15.55 -14.79
N ARG A 88 -20.76 -14.48 -14.22
CA ARG A 88 -20.62 -14.14 -12.79
C ARG A 88 -21.18 -15.25 -11.90
N ALA A 89 -22.37 -15.76 -12.19
CA ALA A 89 -22.98 -16.86 -11.44
C ALA A 89 -22.16 -18.15 -11.53
N ARG A 90 -21.59 -18.47 -12.70
CA ARG A 90 -20.71 -19.65 -12.88
C ARG A 90 -19.41 -19.51 -12.11
N ILE A 91 -18.78 -18.33 -12.12
CA ILE A 91 -17.58 -18.04 -11.31
C ILE A 91 -17.92 -18.16 -9.82
N ALA A 92 -19.05 -17.62 -9.38
CA ALA A 92 -19.50 -17.69 -7.99
C ALA A 92 -19.71 -19.13 -7.52
N SER A 93 -20.42 -19.95 -8.31
CA SER A 93 -20.61 -21.37 -8.02
C SER A 93 -19.29 -22.14 -7.96
N ALA A 94 -18.36 -21.89 -8.89
CA ALA A 94 -17.04 -22.52 -8.90
C ALA A 94 -16.20 -22.10 -7.68
N PHE A 95 -16.25 -20.83 -7.30
CA PHE A 95 -15.59 -20.32 -6.09
C PHE A 95 -16.16 -20.97 -4.83
N GLN A 96 -17.50 -21.12 -4.74
CA GLN A 96 -18.15 -21.78 -3.61
C GLN A 96 -17.74 -23.25 -3.43
N ARG A 97 -17.50 -23.99 -4.52
CA ARG A 97 -16.99 -25.37 -4.47
C ARG A 97 -15.52 -25.48 -4.09
N LEU A 98 -14.71 -24.49 -4.47
CA LEU A 98 -13.26 -24.49 -4.24
C LEU A 98 -12.85 -23.87 -2.90
N ARG A 99 -13.77 -23.15 -2.24
CA ARG A 99 -13.59 -22.61 -0.89
C ARG A 99 -13.94 -23.60 0.23
N THR A 100 -14.45 -24.78 -0.10
CA THR A 100 -14.73 -25.86 0.87
C THR A 100 -13.59 -26.87 0.86
N VAL A 101 -13.30 -27.50 1.99
CA VAL A 101 -12.31 -28.59 2.04
C VAL A 101 -12.78 -29.73 1.13
N PRO A 102 -11.91 -30.34 0.30
CA PRO A 102 -12.29 -31.49 -0.51
C PRO A 102 -12.89 -32.60 0.36
N GLY A 103 -14.16 -32.94 0.13
CA GLY A 103 -14.88 -33.97 0.89
C GLY A 103 -15.58 -33.49 2.17
N SER A 104 -15.62 -32.18 2.46
CA SER A 104 -16.44 -31.64 3.55
C SER A 104 -17.22 -30.39 3.14
N ALA A 105 -18.34 -30.14 3.85
CA ALA A 105 -19.12 -28.91 3.72
C ALA A 105 -18.52 -27.73 4.49
N ILE A 106 -17.32 -27.89 5.08
CA ILE A 106 -16.71 -26.89 5.95
C ILE A 106 -16.03 -25.82 5.07
N PRO A 107 -16.43 -24.53 5.17
CA PRO A 107 -15.74 -23.44 4.50
C PRO A 107 -14.31 -23.30 5.03
N LEU A 108 -13.35 -23.08 4.15
CA LEU A 108 -11.99 -22.69 4.53
C LEU A 108 -12.03 -21.34 5.26
N ASP A 109 -11.24 -21.21 6.33
CA ASP A 109 -11.06 -19.95 7.03
C ASP A 109 -10.42 -18.88 6.11
N ALA A 110 -10.69 -17.59 6.37
CA ALA A 110 -10.24 -16.47 5.55
C ALA A 110 -8.71 -16.47 5.33
N GLN A 111 -7.92 -16.83 6.35
CA GLN A 111 -6.47 -16.95 6.22
C GLN A 111 -6.03 -18.13 5.35
N GLN A 112 -6.80 -19.22 5.34
CA GLN A 112 -6.52 -20.39 4.52
C GLN A 112 -6.85 -20.10 3.06
N ILE A 113 -8.01 -19.47 2.79
CA ILE A 113 -8.42 -19.04 1.45
C ILE A 113 -7.33 -18.18 0.81
N GLU A 114 -6.79 -17.19 1.54
CA GLU A 114 -5.77 -16.26 1.02
C GLU A 114 -4.53 -16.98 0.45
N ARG A 115 -4.07 -18.05 1.12
CA ARG A 115 -2.92 -18.86 0.67
C ARG A 115 -3.21 -19.63 -0.63
N TYR A 116 -4.48 -19.95 -0.89
CA TYR A 116 -4.92 -20.74 -2.03
C TYR A 116 -5.54 -19.90 -3.16
N LEU A 117 -5.81 -18.61 -2.96
CA LEU A 117 -6.46 -17.74 -3.95
C LEU A 117 -5.84 -17.81 -5.34
N ARG A 118 -4.50 -17.75 -5.46
CA ARG A 118 -3.84 -17.85 -6.77
C ARG A 118 -4.16 -19.16 -7.49
N ARG A 119 -4.27 -20.25 -6.74
CA ARG A 119 -4.64 -21.57 -7.28
C ARG A 119 -6.12 -21.61 -7.63
N ILE A 120 -6.99 -21.05 -6.79
CA ILE A 120 -8.43 -20.94 -7.03
C ILE A 120 -8.71 -20.11 -8.29
N HIS A 121 -8.11 -18.92 -8.42
CA HIS A 121 -8.22 -18.07 -9.62
C HIS A 121 -7.77 -18.80 -10.89
N THR A 122 -6.68 -19.55 -10.79
CA THR A 122 -6.16 -20.36 -11.90
C THR A 122 -7.12 -21.48 -12.29
N SER A 123 -7.63 -22.21 -11.30
CA SER A 123 -8.55 -23.33 -11.50
C SER A 123 -9.84 -22.87 -12.16
N ILE A 124 -10.46 -21.80 -11.64
CA ILE A 124 -11.72 -21.26 -12.18
C ILE A 124 -11.51 -20.70 -13.59
N SER A 125 -10.42 -19.96 -13.82
CA SER A 125 -10.09 -19.43 -15.15
C SER A 125 -9.90 -20.54 -16.18
N GLN A 126 -9.29 -21.66 -15.80
CA GLN A 126 -9.12 -22.83 -16.67
C GLN A 126 -10.42 -23.60 -16.89
N GLN A 127 -11.24 -23.78 -15.84
CA GLN A 127 -12.51 -24.50 -15.91
C GLN A 127 -13.56 -23.76 -16.74
N LEU A 128 -13.65 -22.44 -16.57
CA LEU A 128 -14.69 -21.62 -17.18
C LEU A 128 -14.20 -20.87 -18.44
N TRP A 129 -12.93 -21.02 -18.82
CA TRP A 129 -12.32 -20.35 -19.98
C TRP A 129 -12.48 -18.82 -19.95
N VAL A 130 -12.37 -18.23 -18.75
CA VAL A 130 -12.51 -16.78 -18.51
C VAL A 130 -11.15 -16.19 -18.16
N SER A 131 -10.93 -14.91 -18.46
CA SER A 131 -9.71 -14.21 -18.04
C SER A 131 -9.56 -14.21 -16.51
N ARG A 132 -8.32 -14.32 -16.02
CA ARG A 132 -8.04 -14.26 -14.57
C ARG A 132 -8.42 -12.92 -13.94
N ALA A 133 -8.44 -11.84 -14.73
CA ALA A 133 -8.84 -10.52 -14.26
C ALA A 133 -10.31 -10.51 -13.87
N LEU A 134 -11.20 -11.02 -14.73
CA LEU A 134 -12.63 -11.13 -14.45
C LEU A 134 -12.92 -12.07 -13.28
N VAL A 135 -12.20 -13.20 -13.19
CA VAL A 135 -12.32 -14.12 -12.04
C VAL A 135 -11.93 -13.44 -10.74
N SER A 136 -10.84 -12.64 -10.75
CA SER A 136 -10.39 -11.90 -9.58
C SER A 136 -11.41 -10.86 -9.13
N GLU A 137 -12.01 -10.12 -10.06
CA GLU A 137 -13.05 -9.13 -9.79
C GLU A 137 -14.25 -9.75 -9.09
N VAL A 138 -14.82 -10.82 -9.66
CA VAL A 138 -16.00 -11.51 -9.06
C VAL A 138 -15.67 -12.13 -7.71
N ILE A 139 -14.49 -12.75 -7.55
CA ILE A 139 -14.10 -13.35 -6.27
C ILE A 139 -13.89 -12.27 -5.21
N GLN A 140 -13.36 -11.11 -5.59
CA GLN A 140 -13.20 -9.98 -4.68
C GLN A 140 -14.56 -9.46 -4.20
N ASP A 141 -15.55 -9.32 -5.08
CA ASP A 141 -16.92 -8.95 -4.73
C ASP A 141 -17.57 -9.96 -3.77
N LEU A 142 -17.45 -11.26 -4.07
CA LEU A 142 -18.02 -12.33 -3.24
C LEU A 142 -17.38 -12.37 -1.86
N ARG A 143 -16.06 -12.14 -1.77
CA ARG A 143 -15.36 -12.05 -0.49
C ARG A 143 -15.81 -10.84 0.31
N ALA A 144 -15.95 -9.68 -0.32
CA ALA A 144 -16.49 -8.50 0.34
C ALA A 144 -17.90 -8.76 0.89
N ALA A 145 -18.77 -9.42 0.10
CA ALA A 145 -20.12 -9.79 0.54
C ALA A 145 -20.12 -10.75 1.74
N LEU A 146 -19.21 -11.74 1.76
CA LEU A 146 -19.08 -12.68 2.88
C LEU A 146 -18.51 -12.00 4.13
N GLU A 147 -17.53 -11.11 3.96
CA GLU A 147 -17.00 -10.30 5.06
C GLU A 147 -18.11 -9.43 5.68
N ILE A 148 -19.03 -8.87 4.87
CA ILE A 148 -20.18 -8.10 5.34
C ILE A 148 -21.17 -8.94 6.15
N ALA A 149 -21.41 -10.18 5.71
CA ALA A 149 -22.30 -11.12 6.39
C ALA A 149 -21.75 -11.59 7.75
N THR A 150 -20.43 -11.51 7.96
CA THR A 150 -19.79 -11.81 9.25
C THR A 150 -19.68 -10.62 10.19
N ILE A 151 -20.15 -9.43 9.79
CA ILE A 151 -20.14 -8.25 10.66
C ILE A 151 -21.35 -8.35 11.61
N ASP A 152 -21.08 -8.67 12.87
CA ASP A 152 -22.04 -8.67 13.98
C ASP A 152 -22.40 -7.24 14.42
N LEU A 153 -22.98 -6.45 13.52
CA LEU A 153 -23.48 -5.10 13.80
C LEU A 153 -24.88 -4.94 13.20
N THR A 154 -25.81 -4.42 14.00
CA THR A 154 -27.13 -4.01 13.50
C THR A 154 -26.98 -2.85 12.51
N PRO A 155 -27.96 -2.62 11.61
CA PRO A 155 -27.94 -1.47 10.71
C PRO A 155 -27.70 -0.14 11.43
N GLU A 156 -28.34 0.06 12.58
CA GLU A 156 -28.24 1.29 13.39
C GLU A 156 -26.82 1.46 13.94
N GLN A 157 -26.20 0.38 14.44
CA GLN A 157 -24.82 0.42 14.92
C GLN A 157 -23.83 0.71 13.79
N ARG A 158 -24.10 0.24 12.57
CA ARG A 158 -23.27 0.55 11.38
C ARG A 158 -23.33 2.03 11.05
N GLU A 159 -24.53 2.60 11.00
CA GLU A 159 -24.73 4.02 10.76
C GLU A 159 -24.07 4.88 11.84
N GLN A 160 -24.25 4.52 13.11
CA GLN A 160 -23.63 5.23 14.23
C GLN A 160 -22.09 5.15 14.20
N ALA A 161 -21.52 3.98 13.86
CA ALA A 161 -20.08 3.81 13.70
C ALA A 161 -19.52 4.71 12.59
N VAL A 162 -20.22 4.79 11.46
CA VAL A 162 -19.87 5.67 10.34
C VAL A 162 -19.99 7.14 10.74
N ALA A 163 -21.08 7.54 11.39
CA ALA A 163 -21.31 8.92 11.81
C ALA A 163 -20.24 9.41 12.80
N LEU A 164 -19.91 8.59 13.80
CA LEU A 164 -18.82 8.90 14.74
C LEU A 164 -17.47 9.01 14.04
N TYR A 165 -17.17 8.07 13.14
CA TYR A 165 -15.91 8.09 12.40
C TYR A 165 -15.79 9.32 11.50
N ARG A 166 -16.87 9.69 10.80
CA ARG A 166 -16.96 10.89 9.97
C ARG A 166 -16.69 12.14 10.81
N ARG A 167 -17.38 12.28 11.94
CA ARG A 167 -17.18 13.41 12.87
C ARG A 167 -15.73 13.54 13.32
N PHE A 168 -15.06 12.45 13.68
CA PHE A 168 -13.64 12.50 14.08
C PHE A 168 -12.70 12.98 12.96
N ILE A 169 -13.06 12.72 11.69
CA ILE A 169 -12.27 13.20 10.56
C ILE A 169 -12.53 14.70 10.36
N GLU A 170 -13.78 15.12 10.39
CA GLU A 170 -14.19 16.53 10.21
C GLU A 170 -13.61 17.43 11.31
N THR A 171 -13.70 17.03 12.58
CA THR A 171 -13.12 17.80 13.68
C THR A 171 -11.60 17.68 13.78
N GLY A 172 -11.03 16.64 13.17
CA GLY A 172 -9.62 16.27 13.34
C GLY A 172 -9.31 15.63 14.71
N GLU A 173 -10.31 15.33 15.53
CA GLU A 173 -10.13 14.74 16.86
C GLU A 173 -9.57 13.31 16.79
N ARG A 174 -8.66 13.01 17.73
CA ARG A 174 -7.93 11.74 17.80
C ARG A 174 -7.96 11.19 19.23
N PRO A 175 -8.96 10.34 19.58
CA PRO A 175 -9.04 9.77 20.91
C PRO A 175 -7.88 8.81 21.21
N PRO A 176 -7.52 8.63 22.50
CA PRO A 176 -6.45 7.72 22.90
C PRO A 176 -6.75 6.29 22.45
N GLY A 177 -5.75 5.60 21.92
CA GLY A 177 -5.91 4.25 21.35
C GLY A 177 -6.54 4.20 19.95
N GLY A 178 -6.94 5.34 19.39
CA GLY A 178 -7.37 5.50 18.00
C GLY A 178 -8.89 5.46 17.80
N ARG A 179 -9.36 6.21 16.78
CA ARG A 179 -10.80 6.42 16.46
C ARG A 179 -11.62 5.13 16.42
N ARG A 180 -11.12 4.09 15.75
CA ARG A 180 -11.86 2.82 15.58
C ARG A 180 -12.00 2.04 16.89
N ARG A 181 -10.98 2.07 17.74
CA ARG A 181 -11.03 1.45 19.07
C ARG A 181 -12.00 2.18 19.98
N PHE A 182 -11.99 3.51 19.93
CA PHE A 182 -12.96 4.33 20.66
C PHE A 182 -14.40 4.01 20.23
N ILE A 183 -14.67 3.97 18.92
CA ILE A 183 -16.01 3.62 18.40
C ILE A 183 -16.45 2.21 18.85
N ALA A 184 -15.54 1.24 18.78
CA ALA A 184 -15.83 -0.13 19.22
C ALA A 184 -16.20 -0.19 20.71
N GLN A 185 -15.47 0.54 21.57
CA GLN A 185 -15.78 0.66 22.99
C GLN A 185 -17.12 1.36 23.23
N GLN A 186 -17.38 2.47 22.53
CA GLN A 186 -18.59 3.27 22.67
C GLN A 186 -19.86 2.50 22.28
N LEU A 187 -19.76 1.65 21.24
CA LEU A 187 -20.90 0.86 20.75
C LEU A 187 -21.00 -0.53 21.38
N GLY A 188 -20.04 -0.94 22.22
CA GLY A 188 -20.00 -2.25 22.85
C GLY A 188 -19.80 -3.42 21.87
N VAL A 189 -19.02 -3.20 20.80
CA VAL A 189 -18.88 -4.12 19.66
C VAL A 189 -17.41 -4.47 19.40
N SER A 190 -17.17 -5.50 18.58
CA SER A 190 -15.80 -5.90 18.23
C SER A 190 -15.10 -4.85 17.36
N LEU A 191 -13.80 -4.64 17.62
CA LEU A 191 -12.96 -3.74 16.82
C LEU A 191 -12.94 -4.14 15.34
N ASP A 192 -12.89 -5.44 15.05
CA ASP A 192 -12.84 -5.95 13.67
C ASP A 192 -14.11 -5.58 12.89
N SER A 193 -15.28 -5.67 13.51
CA SER A 193 -16.55 -5.27 12.90
C SER A 193 -16.56 -3.78 12.56
N VAL A 194 -16.10 -2.93 13.48
CA VAL A 194 -15.96 -1.48 13.24
C VAL A 194 -14.96 -1.17 12.14
N VAL A 195 -13.82 -1.87 12.11
CA VAL A 195 -12.81 -1.72 11.05
C VAL A 195 -13.40 -2.06 9.68
N LEU A 196 -14.16 -3.15 9.57
CA LEU A 196 -14.79 -3.58 8.32
C LEU A 196 -15.85 -2.58 7.85
N VAL A 197 -16.76 -2.15 8.73
CA VAL A 197 -17.80 -1.16 8.39
C VAL A 197 -17.17 0.15 7.91
N ILE A 198 -16.20 0.68 8.65
CA ILE A 198 -15.54 1.93 8.27
C ILE A 198 -14.76 1.78 6.97
N ARG A 199 -14.10 0.62 6.75
CA ARG A 199 -13.39 0.35 5.51
C ARG A 199 -14.35 0.32 4.32
N GLN A 200 -15.48 -0.37 4.45
CA GLN A 200 -16.49 -0.48 3.40
C GLN A 200 -17.07 0.90 3.07
N TRP A 201 -17.46 1.66 4.09
CA TRP A 201 -17.94 3.02 3.90
C TRP A 201 -16.89 3.91 3.21
N ALA A 202 -15.65 3.90 3.68
CA ALA A 202 -14.57 4.67 3.05
C ALA A 202 -14.37 4.26 1.59
N GLN A 203 -14.36 2.96 1.27
CA GLN A 203 -14.26 2.50 -0.11
C GLN A 203 -15.41 3.00 -0.99
N ALA A 204 -16.64 3.02 -0.48
CA ALA A 204 -17.79 3.57 -1.19
C ALA A 204 -17.66 5.08 -1.45
N GLN A 205 -17.08 5.85 -0.52
CA GLN A 205 -16.79 7.27 -0.72
C GLN A 205 -15.70 7.49 -1.78
N TYR A 206 -14.61 6.70 -1.75
CA TYR A 206 -13.55 6.80 -2.75
C TYR A 206 -14.03 6.38 -4.15
N ALA A 207 -14.96 5.44 -4.25
CA ALA A 207 -15.51 4.98 -5.53
C ALA A 207 -16.34 6.04 -6.26
N GLN A 208 -16.82 7.08 -5.57
CA GLN A 208 -17.54 8.21 -6.17
C GLN A 208 -16.61 9.19 -6.90
N SER A 209 -15.31 9.12 -6.62
CA SER A 209 -14.32 10.00 -7.23
C SER A 209 -13.97 9.56 -8.65
N PRO A 210 -13.71 10.49 -9.58
CA PRO A 210 -13.06 10.17 -10.86
C PRO A 210 -11.71 9.46 -10.66
N THR A 211 -11.03 9.72 -9.53
CA THR A 211 -9.77 9.06 -9.16
C THR A 211 -9.89 8.37 -7.80
N PRO A 212 -10.43 7.13 -7.74
CA PRO A 212 -10.58 6.40 -6.47
C PRO A 212 -9.26 6.06 -5.78
N LYS A 213 -8.13 6.20 -6.46
CA LYS A 213 -6.79 6.02 -5.90
C LYS A 213 -5.90 7.17 -6.38
N PRO A 214 -5.91 8.32 -5.69
CA PRO A 214 -5.12 9.47 -6.08
C PRO A 214 -3.64 9.10 -6.19
N THR A 215 -3.00 9.49 -7.28
CA THR A 215 -1.56 9.32 -7.48
C THR A 215 -0.79 10.24 -6.53
N ARG A 216 0.52 10.04 -6.43
CA ARG A 216 1.38 10.92 -5.64
C ARG A 216 1.34 12.37 -6.13
N GLU A 217 1.29 12.56 -7.44
CA GLU A 217 1.15 13.89 -8.06
C GLU A 217 -0.19 14.53 -7.70
N GLN A 218 -1.27 13.75 -7.74
CA GLN A 218 -2.60 14.24 -7.34
C GLN A 218 -2.65 14.62 -5.86
N LEU A 219 -2.07 13.81 -4.97
CA LEU A 219 -1.97 14.14 -3.55
C LEU A 219 -1.11 15.39 -3.29
N PHE A 220 -0.05 15.60 -4.08
CA PHE A 220 0.73 16.83 -4.05
C PHE A 220 -0.11 18.04 -4.46
N LEU A 221 -0.91 17.93 -5.53
CA LEU A 221 -1.81 18.99 -5.96
C LEU A 221 -2.88 19.31 -4.89
N VAL A 222 -3.41 18.29 -4.21
CA VAL A 222 -4.32 18.50 -3.06
C VAL A 222 -3.62 19.23 -1.92
N GLU A 223 -2.37 18.85 -1.57
CA GLU A 223 -1.60 19.53 -0.53
C GLU A 223 -1.30 20.99 -0.91
N LYS A 224 -0.96 21.25 -2.17
CA LYS A 224 -0.70 22.60 -2.70
C LYS A 224 -1.95 23.47 -2.67
N ALA A 225 -3.09 22.93 -3.13
CA ALA A 225 -4.37 23.63 -3.05
C ALA A 225 -4.75 23.92 -1.59
N PHE A 226 -4.62 22.93 -0.71
CA PHE A 226 -4.87 23.11 0.72
C PHE A 226 -4.03 24.23 1.34
N TYR A 227 -2.73 24.27 1.04
CA TYR A 227 -1.87 25.35 1.50
C TYR A 227 -2.30 26.72 0.97
N ARG A 228 -2.63 26.81 -0.32
CA ARG A 228 -3.11 28.05 -0.94
C ARG A 228 -4.37 28.56 -0.25
N HIS A 229 -5.40 27.73 -0.07
CA HIS A 229 -6.60 28.14 0.64
C HIS A 229 -6.34 28.51 2.11
N LEU A 230 -5.44 27.79 2.78
CA LEU A 230 -5.06 28.13 4.17
C LEU A 230 -4.40 29.50 4.33
N VAL A 231 -3.67 29.98 3.33
CA VAL A 231 -2.89 31.23 3.41
C VAL A 231 -3.59 32.38 2.71
N GLU A 232 -4.13 32.13 1.52
CA GLU A 232 -4.67 33.14 0.61
C GLU A 232 -6.20 33.09 0.51
N GLY A 233 -6.82 31.98 0.93
CA GLY A 233 -8.26 31.80 0.87
C GLY A 233 -9.00 32.60 1.94
N ASP A 234 -10.20 33.03 1.57
CA ASP A 234 -11.19 33.67 2.46
C ASP A 234 -12.25 32.66 2.93
N GLU A 235 -12.21 31.42 2.43
CA GLU A 235 -13.18 30.40 2.78
C GLU A 235 -12.99 29.92 4.23
N PRO A 236 -14.09 29.64 4.96
CA PRO A 236 -14.02 29.01 6.27
C PRO A 236 -13.25 27.69 6.21
N TYR A 237 -12.52 27.36 7.29
CA TYR A 237 -11.70 26.14 7.34
C TYR A 237 -12.53 24.87 7.06
N GLU A 238 -13.78 24.85 7.52
CA GLU A 238 -14.74 23.76 7.36
C GLU A 238 -15.15 23.54 5.89
N GLU A 239 -15.08 24.57 5.04
CA GLU A 239 -15.50 24.54 3.64
C GLU A 239 -14.34 24.28 2.66
N LEU A 240 -13.10 24.25 3.17
CA LEU A 240 -11.91 23.99 2.35
C LEU A 240 -11.96 22.67 1.59
N PRO A 241 -12.41 21.53 2.16
CA PRO A 241 -12.46 20.27 1.43
C PRO A 241 -13.34 20.36 0.17
N GLU A 242 -14.47 21.04 0.27
CA GLU A 242 -15.40 21.29 -0.82
C GLU A 242 -14.77 22.21 -1.87
N ALA A 243 -14.21 23.35 -1.47
CA ALA A 243 -13.56 24.31 -2.36
C ALA A 243 -12.40 23.65 -3.15
N ILE A 244 -11.52 22.93 -2.47
CA ILE A 244 -10.39 22.23 -3.10
C ILE A 244 -10.87 21.13 -4.06
N ALA A 245 -11.92 20.39 -3.69
CA ALA A 245 -12.47 19.36 -4.56
C ALA A 245 -13.07 19.96 -5.84
N GLN A 246 -13.77 21.10 -5.72
CA GLN A 246 -14.30 21.84 -6.86
C GLN A 246 -13.20 22.37 -7.78
N ASP A 247 -12.14 22.95 -7.20
CA ASP A 247 -10.99 23.49 -7.93
C ASP A 247 -10.22 22.43 -8.71
N LEU A 248 -10.02 21.26 -8.11
CA LEU A 248 -9.22 20.19 -8.71
C LEU A 248 -10.04 19.29 -9.64
N GLY A 249 -11.34 19.10 -9.39
CA GLY A 249 -12.27 18.34 -10.24
C GLY A 249 -12.02 16.84 -10.36
N PHE A 250 -10.90 16.30 -9.86
CA PHE A 250 -10.56 14.88 -9.93
C PHE A 250 -10.66 14.14 -8.58
N VAL A 251 -10.91 14.86 -7.48
CA VAL A 251 -11.06 14.34 -6.11
C VAL A 251 -12.40 14.73 -5.52
N THR A 252 -12.90 13.95 -4.55
CA THR A 252 -14.09 14.32 -3.76
C THR A 252 -13.70 15.07 -2.48
N PRO A 253 -14.62 15.84 -1.87
CA PRO A 253 -14.36 16.52 -0.59
C PRO A 253 -13.89 15.56 0.49
N TYR A 254 -14.46 14.34 0.52
CA TYR A 254 -14.03 13.31 1.44
C TYR A 254 -12.56 12.89 1.24
N GLN A 255 -12.09 12.76 -0.01
CA GLN A 255 -10.68 12.42 -0.26
C GLN A 255 -9.74 13.53 0.18
N VAL A 256 -10.13 14.80 -0.06
CA VAL A 256 -9.39 15.97 0.42
C VAL A 256 -9.32 15.97 1.94
N LEU A 257 -10.47 15.82 2.62
CA LEU A 257 -10.55 15.77 4.07
C LEU A 257 -9.71 14.63 4.66
N ARG A 258 -9.73 13.42 4.05
CA ARG A 258 -8.87 12.31 4.47
C ARG A 258 -7.39 12.60 4.28
N TRP A 259 -7.02 13.34 3.23
CA TRP A 259 -5.63 13.73 3.02
C TRP A 259 -5.19 14.78 4.03
N ILE A 260 -6.01 15.80 4.30
CA ILE A 260 -5.79 16.78 5.37
C ILE A 260 -5.60 16.06 6.72
N ASP A 261 -6.45 15.09 7.05
CA ASP A 261 -6.30 14.29 8.26
C ASP A 261 -4.94 13.56 8.35
N VAL A 262 -4.37 13.12 7.22
CA VAL A 262 -3.03 12.53 7.17
C VAL A 262 -1.94 13.58 7.37
N LEU A 263 -2.10 14.80 6.83
CA LEU A 263 -1.16 15.90 7.03
C LEU A 263 -1.06 16.33 8.50
N TYR A 264 -2.12 16.12 9.28
CA TYR A 264 -2.20 16.35 10.73
C TYR A 264 -1.97 15.09 11.58
N ASP A 265 -1.39 14.01 11.02
CA ASP A 265 -1.10 12.80 11.78
C ASP A 265 0.19 12.91 12.61
N ASN A 266 0.02 13.23 13.89
CA ASN A 266 1.10 13.32 14.88
C ASN A 266 1.43 12.00 15.60
N SER A 267 0.74 10.89 15.29
CA SER A 267 0.88 9.61 16.00
C SER A 267 2.28 8.99 15.91
N LYS A 268 3.11 9.50 14.99
CA LYS A 268 4.46 9.00 14.71
C LYS A 268 5.55 9.81 15.40
N PHE A 269 5.22 10.87 16.12
CA PHE A 269 6.20 11.65 16.86
C PHE A 269 6.53 10.93 18.17
N PRO A 270 7.78 10.49 18.37
CA PRO A 270 8.17 9.97 19.66
C PRO A 270 8.21 11.13 20.69
N PRO A 271 7.88 10.86 21.97
CA PRO A 271 7.80 11.90 23.00
C PRO A 271 9.14 12.59 23.27
N ASP A 272 10.25 11.93 22.95
CA ASP A 272 11.63 12.38 23.11
C ASP A 272 12.26 12.90 21.81
N LEU A 273 11.45 13.28 20.81
CA LEU A 273 11.98 13.83 19.56
C LEU A 273 12.69 15.17 19.84
N PRO A 274 14.01 15.30 19.56
CA PRO A 274 14.72 16.53 19.81
C PRO A 274 14.18 17.67 18.94
N ASP A 275 13.97 18.85 19.53
CA ASP A 275 13.56 20.02 18.78
C ASP A 275 14.67 20.51 17.85
N MET A 276 14.24 21.12 16.74
CA MET A 276 15.13 21.76 15.79
C MET A 276 15.55 23.13 16.31
N THR A 277 16.77 23.56 15.99
CA THR A 277 17.16 24.96 16.23
C THR A 277 16.29 25.91 15.40
N PRO A 278 16.12 27.18 15.81
CA PRO A 278 15.34 28.16 15.04
C PRO A 278 15.79 28.29 13.58
N ALA A 279 17.10 28.32 13.33
CA ALA A 279 17.66 28.39 11.98
C ALA A 279 17.34 27.15 11.14
N GLN A 280 17.41 25.95 11.72
CA GLN A 280 17.05 24.71 11.02
C GLN A 280 15.54 24.65 10.73
N ARG A 281 14.71 25.13 11.66
CA ARG A 281 13.26 25.25 11.46
C ARG A 281 12.96 26.19 10.30
N GLU A 282 13.55 27.38 10.28
CA GLU A 282 13.36 28.35 9.20
C GLU A 282 13.78 27.78 7.84
N ALA A 283 14.97 27.18 7.75
CA ALA A 283 15.44 26.53 6.53
C ALA A 283 14.50 25.40 6.06
N THR A 284 13.97 24.61 7.00
CA THR A 284 12.98 23.54 6.71
C THR A 284 11.68 24.10 6.14
N LEU A 285 11.18 25.21 6.69
CA LEU A 285 9.97 25.85 6.20
C LEU A 285 10.18 26.54 4.85
N ALA A 286 11.37 27.11 4.61
CA ALA A 286 11.75 27.64 3.31
C ALA A 286 11.75 26.55 2.22
N GLU A 287 12.37 25.40 2.49
CA GLU A 287 12.37 24.24 1.59
C GLU A 287 10.97 23.67 1.35
N TYR A 288 10.11 23.70 2.37
CA TYR A 288 8.72 23.27 2.21
C TYR A 288 7.92 24.22 1.30
N LYS A 289 8.10 25.54 1.45
CA LYS A 289 7.49 26.54 0.57
C LYS A 289 8.01 26.41 -0.87
N ASP A 290 9.32 26.18 -1.04
CA ASP A 290 9.89 25.87 -2.37
C ASP A 290 9.21 24.64 -2.97
N TYR A 291 9.12 23.54 -2.21
CA TYR A 291 8.39 22.33 -2.63
C TYR A 291 6.96 22.61 -3.10
N LEU A 292 6.19 23.42 -2.37
CA LEU A 292 4.82 23.76 -2.75
C LEU A 292 4.76 24.64 -4.00
N SER A 293 5.81 25.41 -4.29
CA SER A 293 5.91 26.20 -5.52
C SER A 293 6.18 25.35 -6.77
N GLN A 294 6.79 24.17 -6.61
CA GLN A 294 7.16 23.28 -7.72
C GLN A 294 5.94 22.77 -8.52
N ALA A 295 6.20 22.34 -9.75
CA ALA A 295 5.18 21.76 -10.64
C ALA A 295 4.85 20.29 -10.31
N ALA A 296 5.77 19.56 -9.69
CA ALA A 296 5.64 18.14 -9.39
C ALA A 296 6.31 17.77 -8.05
N PRO A 297 5.87 16.70 -7.37
CA PRO A 297 6.50 16.25 -6.14
C PRO A 297 7.90 15.67 -6.41
N PRO A 298 8.82 15.70 -5.42
CA PRO A 298 10.16 15.13 -5.58
C PRO A 298 10.08 13.61 -5.78
N GLU A 299 11.05 13.00 -6.47
CA GLU A 299 11.06 11.53 -6.64
C GLU A 299 11.19 10.79 -5.31
N ARG A 300 12.00 11.32 -4.39
CA ARG A 300 12.20 10.78 -3.04
C ARG A 300 11.17 11.35 -2.06
N ALA A 301 11.00 10.69 -0.91
CA ALA A 301 10.05 11.13 0.12
C ALA A 301 10.37 12.54 0.62
N LEU A 302 9.37 13.44 0.67
CA LEU A 302 9.51 14.86 1.01
C LEU A 302 10.38 15.10 2.25
N HIS A 303 10.04 14.46 3.37
CA HIS A 303 10.76 14.65 4.63
C HIS A 303 12.23 14.24 4.56
N ALA A 304 12.56 13.22 3.75
CA ALA A 304 13.94 12.80 3.54
C ALA A 304 14.69 13.78 2.65
N THR A 305 14.04 14.29 1.59
CA THR A 305 14.62 15.30 0.71
C THR A 305 14.94 16.60 1.45
N ILE A 306 14.02 17.11 2.26
CA ILE A 306 14.25 18.34 3.05
C ILE A 306 15.35 18.10 4.09
N ALA A 307 15.34 16.96 4.79
CA ALA A 307 16.36 16.67 5.80
C ALA A 307 17.77 16.61 5.20
N GLU A 308 17.90 16.06 4.00
CA GLU A 308 19.18 15.99 3.26
C GLU A 308 19.67 17.38 2.84
N LYS A 309 18.78 18.26 2.38
CA LYS A 309 19.13 19.63 1.98
C LYS A 309 19.49 20.54 3.16
N VAL A 310 18.70 20.50 4.22
CA VAL A 310 18.92 21.35 5.42
C VAL A 310 20.17 20.89 6.18
N GLY A 311 20.39 19.57 6.25
CA GLY A 311 21.50 18.99 7.00
C GLY A 311 21.31 19.06 8.52
N GLY A 312 21.90 18.12 9.25
CA GLY A 312 21.85 18.11 10.72
C GLY A 312 20.46 17.92 11.34
N VAL A 313 19.47 17.52 10.54
CA VAL A 313 18.10 17.24 10.97
C VAL A 313 17.64 15.88 10.44
N THR A 314 16.74 15.23 11.16
CA THR A 314 16.15 13.95 10.75
C THR A 314 14.83 14.15 10.01
N PRO A 315 14.39 13.20 9.16
CA PRO A 315 13.08 13.27 8.51
C PRO A 315 11.91 13.35 9.49
N ARG A 316 12.07 12.83 10.72
CA ARG A 316 11.04 12.93 11.77
C ARG A 316 10.95 14.35 12.34
N GLN A 317 12.08 15.01 12.56
CA GLN A 317 12.13 16.41 12.97
C GLN A 317 11.50 17.32 11.91
N VAL A 318 11.82 17.08 10.64
CA VAL A 318 11.14 17.76 9.52
C VAL A 318 9.63 17.53 9.60
N HIS A 319 9.17 16.29 9.74
CA HIS A 319 7.73 16.00 9.83
C HIS A 319 7.05 16.74 10.99
N LYS A 320 7.68 16.82 12.17
CA LYS A 320 7.18 17.60 13.32
C LYS A 320 7.13 19.10 12.98
N ALA A 321 8.20 19.66 12.41
CA ALA A 321 8.24 21.08 12.05
C ALA A 321 7.16 21.47 11.02
N LEU A 322 6.91 20.61 10.02
CA LEU A 322 5.84 20.83 9.04
C LEU A 322 4.45 20.68 9.66
N TYR A 323 4.26 19.72 10.57
CA TYR A 323 3.03 19.58 11.34
C TYR A 323 2.74 20.83 12.16
N ASP A 324 3.71 21.27 12.98
CA ASP A 324 3.59 22.46 13.83
C ASP A 324 3.28 23.71 12.98
N TYR A 325 3.92 23.84 11.81
CA TYR A 325 3.65 24.92 10.87
C TYR A 325 2.21 24.89 10.31
N ARG A 326 1.72 23.72 9.89
CA ARG A 326 0.33 23.59 9.39
C ARG A 326 -0.71 23.80 10.49
N VAL A 327 -0.39 23.45 11.74
CA VAL A 327 -1.26 23.72 12.91
C VAL A 327 -1.38 25.22 13.12
N GLU A 328 -0.25 25.93 13.04
CA GLU A 328 -0.22 27.39 13.16
C GLU A 328 -1.01 28.06 12.02
N LEU A 329 -0.85 27.62 10.77
CA LEU A 329 -1.66 28.14 9.66
C LEU A 329 -3.15 27.87 9.83
N ARG A 330 -3.53 26.69 10.30
CA ARG A 330 -4.95 26.38 10.61
C ARG A 330 -5.50 27.32 11.68
N ARG A 331 -4.74 27.58 12.74
CA ARG A 331 -5.13 28.52 13.80
C ARG A 331 -5.38 29.92 13.22
N GLN A 332 -4.46 30.41 12.40
CA GLN A 332 -4.61 31.71 11.71
C GLN A 332 -5.84 31.73 10.79
N CYS A 333 -6.09 30.66 10.04
CA CYS A 333 -7.26 30.54 9.17
C CYS A 333 -8.58 30.59 9.96
N LEU A 334 -8.65 29.88 11.09
CA LEU A 334 -9.81 29.91 11.99
C LEU A 334 -10.01 31.30 12.60
N GLU A 335 -8.93 31.99 12.99
CA GLU A 335 -8.99 33.35 13.53
C GLU A 335 -9.51 34.36 12.50
N ARG A 336 -9.09 34.26 11.23
CA ARG A 336 -9.63 35.11 10.15
C ARG A 336 -11.14 34.93 9.97
N SER A 337 -11.60 33.67 10.05
CA SER A 337 -13.01 33.32 9.89
C SER A 337 -13.90 33.90 11.00
N LEU A 338 -13.33 34.12 12.21
CA LEU A 338 -14.03 34.72 13.34
C LEU A 338 -14.12 36.25 13.29
N VAL A 339 -13.24 36.91 12.53
CA VAL A 339 -13.22 38.37 12.36
C VAL A 339 -14.10 38.85 11.20
N ALA A 340 -14.46 37.94 10.28
CA ALA A 340 -15.32 38.23 9.13
C ALA A 340 -16.84 38.15 9.42
N VAL A 341 -17.23 37.83 10.66
CA VAL A 341 -18.62 37.84 11.17
C VAL A 341 -18.81 39.07 12.05
#